data_AF-A0A409VQM2-F1
#
_entry.id   AF-A0A409VQM2-F1
#
_cell.length_a   1.000
_cell.length_b   1.000
_cell.length_c   1.000
_cell.angle_alpha   90.00
_cell.angle_beta   90.00
_cell.angle_gamma   90.00
#
_symmetry.space_group_name_H-M   'P 1'
#
loop_
_entity.id
_entity.type
_entity.pdbx_description
1 polymer ?
#
loop_
_entity_poly.entity_id
_entity_poly.type
_entity_poly.pdbx_seq_one_letter_code
_entity_poly.pdbx_strand_id
1 'polypeptide(L)'
;MSSKYQPLFGSDGHRKRVIFNHWPRDPDGDILTYDNAVVGKLAPGDLQLWGETLDNFHTTVRVPHNKGNEYINGHSITYTTSSKMLGWCEEHNEHYGLAADDMREARKEGNPKVIEPYDIVKLIRQHEKAAFKNALEPSLQLVPSPRYPMPWPRVPFSSDTAKWPKPPMLEKLLPLSSLPKTLIVHDPWDAVDAELQSRRHTWKQPMNGSKALRYRLQLSKAGEMRVKEEIKAVEGKKEADRKILETFLADPHTRNQMPENGLIILAQDEEGNDVDTAIFCLLSAPPAVDPNEPAHLRIAPSHYLGSGHHSVLYDSEYEVPRGLLVPPRFCESCVFETAVRILEEDDTISHVIKDPASGDDVQFYRCTPERLLQMWSPYKGPFRVVPVDVDYFKPFDEPCKHFASTPEEMRMPPTATVRVAAKLSSEGDNHLKAEAQNYEGFPLFFFQHWSGFVIPQGNSFPVPVGAITPQYYGYYVFDTAIDEDDPIAEGPLPEVEDEEGEDKVPYRSAILLMELCGEPIDAKELSLDDSAGWMHHSIYQRNIVRKPGPIHASPEERLANSKKYGGKGDDWNFRIIDFGRSCNNRDKEHPCYDESYARDTWGERGKLWKWITLNLPPEY
;
A
#
# COMPACT_ATOMS: atom_id res chain seq x y z
N MET A 1 0.88 -2.48 -22.28
CA MET A 1 0.28 -3.82 -22.10
C MET A 1 -0.25 -4.29 -23.45
N SER A 2 0.33 -5.37 -23.97
CA SER A 2 0.16 -5.87 -25.34
C SER A 2 -1.20 -6.57 -25.53
N SER A 3 -1.91 -6.23 -26.61
CA SER A 3 -3.27 -6.67 -26.97
C SER A 3 -3.37 -8.11 -27.50
N LYS A 4 -2.56 -9.06 -27.01
CA LYS A 4 -2.44 -10.39 -27.64
C LYS A 4 -3.17 -11.54 -26.94
N TYR A 5 -3.89 -11.30 -25.86
CA TYR A 5 -4.62 -12.36 -25.16
C TYR A 5 -6.13 -12.14 -25.25
N GLN A 6 -6.77 -12.81 -26.22
CA GLN A 6 -8.20 -13.08 -26.12
C GLN A 6 -8.36 -14.29 -25.20
N PRO A 7 -9.03 -14.15 -24.04
CA PRO A 7 -9.31 -15.29 -23.19
C PRO A 7 -10.18 -16.27 -23.96
N LEU A 8 -9.77 -17.54 -23.98
CA LEU A 8 -10.64 -18.61 -24.44
C LEU A 8 -11.70 -18.81 -23.36
N PHE A 9 -12.95 -18.52 -23.71
CA PHE A 9 -14.09 -18.88 -22.87
C PHE A 9 -14.35 -20.37 -23.08
N GLY A 10 -14.32 -21.13 -21.98
CA GLY A 10 -14.83 -22.51 -22.00
C GLY A 10 -16.32 -22.53 -22.36
N SER A 11 -16.83 -23.71 -22.71
CA SER A 11 -18.28 -23.92 -22.93
C SER A 11 -19.14 -23.62 -21.69
N ASP A 12 -18.50 -23.57 -20.53
CA ASP A 12 -19.06 -23.19 -19.23
C ASP A 12 -19.07 -21.67 -18.99
N GLY A 13 -18.52 -20.88 -19.93
CA GLY A 13 -18.41 -19.42 -19.84
C GLY A 13 -17.34 -18.94 -18.86
N HIS A 14 -16.53 -19.84 -18.30
CA HIS A 14 -15.41 -19.49 -17.44
C HIS A 14 -14.14 -19.35 -18.27
N ARG A 15 -13.31 -18.34 -17.95
CA ARG A 15 -12.01 -18.14 -18.59
C ARG A 15 -11.00 -19.12 -17.99
N LYS A 16 -10.14 -19.68 -18.84
CA LYS A 16 -9.01 -20.52 -18.41
C LYS A 16 -7.73 -19.94 -18.99
N ARG A 17 -6.75 -19.64 -18.13
CA ARG A 17 -5.41 -19.19 -18.54
C ARG A 17 -4.59 -20.41 -18.95
N VAL A 18 -4.80 -20.90 -20.17
CA VAL A 18 -4.12 -22.09 -20.68
C VAL A 18 -2.67 -21.75 -21.03
N ILE A 19 -1.74 -22.60 -20.61
CA ILE A 19 -0.33 -22.50 -20.96
C ILE A 19 -0.15 -23.14 -22.34
N PHE A 20 0.18 -22.33 -23.35
CA PHE A 20 0.38 -22.78 -24.72
C PHE A 20 1.83 -23.01 -25.10
N ASN A 21 2.77 -22.41 -24.35
CA ASN A 21 4.17 -22.51 -24.70
C ASN A 21 4.72 -23.88 -24.30
N HIS A 22 5.63 -24.36 -25.12
CA HIS A 22 6.34 -25.62 -24.90
C HIS A 22 7.83 -25.32 -24.93
N TRP A 23 8.53 -25.65 -23.85
CA TRP A 23 9.99 -25.54 -23.81
C TRP A 23 10.60 -26.81 -24.38
N PRO A 24 11.20 -26.76 -25.59
CA PRO A 24 11.78 -27.94 -26.22
C PRO A 24 13.03 -28.37 -25.44
N ARG A 25 13.14 -29.68 -25.20
CA ARG A 25 14.30 -30.30 -24.54
C ARG A 25 15.20 -30.97 -25.55
N ASP A 26 16.49 -31.05 -25.25
CA ASP A 26 17.42 -31.89 -25.98
C ASP A 26 16.96 -33.36 -25.88
N PRO A 27 16.74 -34.08 -27.00
CA PRO A 27 16.38 -35.50 -26.99
C PRO A 27 17.32 -36.40 -26.19
N ASP A 28 18.60 -36.01 -26.08
CA ASP A 28 19.66 -36.71 -25.35
C ASP A 28 19.94 -36.10 -23.96
N GLY A 29 19.22 -35.05 -23.57
CA GLY A 29 19.38 -34.35 -22.30
C GLY A 29 19.07 -35.20 -21.07
N ASP A 30 19.35 -34.68 -19.89
CA ASP A 30 19.10 -35.40 -18.63
C ASP A 30 17.62 -35.38 -18.22
N ILE A 31 17.23 -36.39 -17.44
CA ILE A 31 15.87 -36.52 -16.91
C ILE A 31 15.64 -35.44 -15.84
N LEU A 32 14.54 -34.70 -15.98
CA LEU A 32 14.08 -33.72 -15.00
C LEU A 32 13.36 -34.42 -13.84
N THR A 33 14.07 -34.55 -12.73
CA THR A 33 13.58 -35.10 -11.47
C THR A 33 13.30 -33.99 -10.47
N TYR A 34 12.73 -34.33 -9.31
CA TYR A 34 12.58 -33.37 -8.22
C TYR A 34 13.95 -32.99 -7.63
N ASP A 35 14.86 -33.96 -7.53
CA ASP A 35 16.14 -33.83 -6.83
C ASP A 35 17.17 -32.98 -7.59
N ASN A 36 17.06 -32.90 -8.92
CA ASN A 36 17.93 -32.06 -9.76
C ASN A 36 17.22 -30.81 -10.29
N ALA A 37 15.99 -30.52 -9.86
CA ALA A 37 15.28 -29.35 -10.36
C ALA A 37 15.93 -28.04 -9.88
N VAL A 38 16.21 -27.15 -10.83
CA VAL A 38 16.73 -25.81 -10.52
C VAL A 38 15.61 -24.90 -10.00
N VAL A 39 15.95 -24.01 -9.07
CA VAL A 39 15.03 -22.99 -8.58
C VAL A 39 15.06 -21.80 -9.56
N GLY A 40 13.93 -21.53 -10.20
CA GLY A 40 13.75 -20.33 -11.03
C GLY A 40 13.60 -19.07 -10.18
N LYS A 41 13.18 -17.97 -10.81
CA LYS A 41 12.78 -16.79 -10.04
C LYS A 41 11.57 -17.11 -9.17
N LEU A 42 11.56 -16.54 -7.97
CA LEU A 42 10.54 -16.79 -6.95
C LEU A 42 9.74 -15.52 -6.71
N ALA A 43 8.42 -15.65 -6.70
CA ALA A 43 7.59 -14.64 -6.06
C ALA A 43 7.83 -14.67 -4.53
N PRO A 44 7.47 -13.61 -3.81
CA PRO A 44 7.61 -13.54 -2.36
C PRO A 44 6.95 -14.71 -1.64
N GLY A 45 7.49 -15.07 -0.48
CA GLY A 45 7.05 -16.25 0.26
C GLY A 45 7.46 -17.57 -0.41
N ASP A 46 8.57 -17.54 -1.16
CA ASP A 46 9.16 -18.68 -1.87
C ASP A 46 8.20 -19.37 -2.85
N LEU A 47 7.28 -18.58 -3.43
CA LEU A 47 6.32 -19.06 -4.41
C LEU A 47 7.06 -19.39 -5.72
N GLN A 48 7.27 -20.70 -5.93
CA GLN A 48 7.89 -21.23 -7.13
C GLN A 48 7.02 -21.02 -8.37
N LEU A 49 7.63 -21.23 -9.54
CA LEU A 49 6.98 -21.09 -10.84
C LEU A 49 6.41 -19.69 -11.04
N TRP A 50 7.20 -18.67 -10.71
CA TRP A 50 6.88 -17.29 -11.05
C TRP A 50 7.27 -16.98 -12.50
N GLY A 51 6.44 -16.18 -13.17
CA GLY A 51 6.70 -15.63 -14.49
C GLY A 51 6.22 -14.18 -14.61
N GLU A 52 6.99 -13.30 -15.25
CA GLU A 52 6.63 -11.89 -15.42
C GLU A 52 5.34 -11.71 -16.23
N THR A 53 5.14 -12.56 -17.23
CA THR A 53 3.98 -12.58 -18.12
C THR A 53 3.50 -14.02 -18.32
N LEU A 54 2.31 -14.18 -18.92
CA LEU A 54 1.81 -15.52 -19.28
C LEU A 54 2.72 -16.24 -20.30
N ASP A 55 3.51 -15.49 -21.09
CA ASP A 55 4.47 -16.07 -22.05
C ASP A 55 5.62 -16.80 -21.36
N ASN A 56 5.85 -16.53 -20.07
CA ASN A 56 6.94 -17.14 -19.30
C ASN A 56 6.60 -18.52 -18.73
N PHE A 57 5.40 -19.03 -18.98
CA PHE A 57 4.97 -20.35 -18.53
C PHE A 57 5.04 -21.35 -19.68
N HIS A 58 5.62 -22.51 -19.40
CA HIS A 58 5.87 -23.53 -20.40
C HIS A 58 5.40 -24.88 -19.90
N THR A 59 4.98 -25.72 -20.84
CA THR A 59 5.01 -27.17 -20.66
C THR A 59 6.36 -27.69 -21.11
N THR A 60 6.89 -28.72 -20.45
CA THR A 60 8.12 -29.38 -20.91
C THR A 60 8.08 -30.88 -20.64
N VAL A 61 8.82 -31.64 -21.42
CA VAL A 61 8.94 -33.10 -21.24
C VAL A 61 9.99 -33.38 -20.17
N ARG A 62 9.63 -34.18 -19.15
CA ARG A 62 10.55 -34.55 -18.07
C ARG A 62 11.58 -35.59 -18.49
N VAL A 63 11.18 -36.52 -19.36
CA VAL A 63 12.03 -37.63 -19.84
C VAL A 63 12.29 -37.42 -21.33
N PRO A 64 13.51 -37.01 -21.72
CA PRO A 64 13.87 -36.83 -23.12
C PRO A 64 13.70 -38.11 -23.94
N HIS A 65 13.47 -37.94 -25.25
CA HIS A 65 13.06 -39.02 -26.15
C HIS A 65 14.03 -40.20 -26.14
N ASN A 66 15.35 -39.95 -26.14
CA ASN A 66 16.37 -40.99 -26.26
C ASN A 66 16.78 -41.59 -24.90
N LYS A 67 16.27 -41.06 -23.78
CA LYS A 67 16.54 -41.55 -22.41
C LYS A 67 15.40 -42.37 -21.83
N GLY A 68 14.23 -42.41 -22.48
CA GLY A 68 13.13 -43.26 -22.08
C GLY A 68 13.48 -44.74 -22.26
N ASN A 69 13.15 -45.59 -21.29
CA ASN A 69 13.00 -47.01 -21.61
C ASN A 69 11.71 -47.18 -22.42
N GLU A 70 11.58 -48.27 -23.18
CA GLU A 70 10.42 -48.56 -24.05
C GLU A 70 9.06 -48.48 -23.30
N TYR A 71 9.07 -48.60 -21.96
CA TYR A 71 7.90 -48.54 -21.07
C TYR A 71 7.61 -47.14 -20.47
N ILE A 72 8.55 -46.19 -20.50
CA ILE A 72 8.45 -44.82 -19.94
C ILE A 72 8.45 -43.77 -21.08
N ASN A 73 8.26 -44.20 -22.33
CA ASN A 73 8.36 -43.33 -23.50
C ASN A 73 7.41 -42.12 -23.44
N GLY A 74 8.00 -40.95 -23.14
CA GLY A 74 7.81 -39.71 -23.89
C GLY A 74 6.73 -38.73 -23.44
N HIS A 75 5.91 -39.01 -22.43
CA HIS A 75 4.71 -38.19 -22.18
C HIS A 75 4.57 -37.62 -20.76
N SER A 76 5.60 -37.72 -19.93
CA SER A 76 5.59 -37.03 -18.64
C SER A 76 5.81 -35.53 -18.86
N ILE A 77 4.72 -34.79 -19.03
CA ILE A 77 4.71 -33.33 -19.16
C ILE A 77 4.64 -32.72 -17.77
N THR A 78 5.41 -31.65 -17.55
CA THR A 78 5.28 -30.82 -16.35
C THR A 78 5.18 -29.35 -16.74
N TYR A 79 4.65 -28.54 -15.81
CA TYR A 79 4.63 -27.10 -15.93
C TYR A 79 5.90 -26.52 -15.34
N THR A 80 6.45 -25.52 -16.02
CA THR A 80 7.69 -24.86 -15.66
C THR A 80 7.64 -23.39 -16.07
N THR A 81 8.67 -22.63 -15.71
CA THR A 81 8.80 -21.22 -16.12
C THR A 81 10.09 -20.98 -16.88
N SER A 82 10.13 -19.88 -17.64
CA SER A 82 11.28 -19.45 -18.43
C SER A 82 12.56 -19.37 -17.60
N SER A 83 12.55 -18.67 -16.46
CA SER A 83 13.72 -18.60 -15.57
C SER A 83 14.15 -19.96 -15.01
N LYS A 84 13.20 -20.83 -14.66
CA LYS A 84 13.50 -22.18 -14.14
C LYS A 84 14.17 -23.05 -15.21
N MET A 85 13.64 -23.04 -16.43
CA MET A 85 14.20 -23.82 -17.53
C MET A 85 15.52 -23.25 -18.04
N LEU A 86 15.68 -21.93 -18.06
CA LEU A 86 16.97 -21.31 -18.37
C LEU A 86 18.05 -21.77 -17.39
N GLY A 87 17.77 -21.70 -16.08
CA GLY A 87 18.70 -22.18 -15.05
C GLY A 87 19.03 -23.66 -15.21
N TRP A 88 18.04 -24.49 -15.48
CA TRP A 88 18.25 -25.91 -15.80
C TRP A 88 19.19 -26.12 -17.00
N CYS A 89 18.91 -25.44 -18.12
CA CYS A 89 19.69 -25.58 -19.34
C CYS A 89 21.14 -25.10 -19.15
N GLU A 90 21.36 -24.04 -18.38
CA GLU A 90 22.71 -23.53 -18.10
C GLU A 90 23.48 -24.47 -17.15
N GLU A 91 22.82 -25.03 -16.13
CA GLU A 91 23.43 -25.97 -15.18
C GLU A 91 23.81 -27.31 -15.83
N HIS A 92 22.97 -27.83 -16.73
CA HIS A 92 23.18 -29.11 -17.41
C HIS A 92 23.87 -28.96 -18.78
N ASN A 93 24.29 -27.75 -19.14
CA ASN A 93 24.90 -27.43 -20.44
C ASN A 93 24.02 -27.89 -21.63
N GLU A 94 22.70 -27.80 -21.47
CA GLU A 94 21.69 -28.19 -22.45
C GLU A 94 21.39 -27.01 -23.39
N HIS A 95 22.16 -26.90 -24.46
CA HIS A 95 22.05 -25.82 -25.46
C HIS A 95 21.33 -26.28 -26.73
N TYR A 96 20.10 -26.79 -26.57
CA TYR A 96 19.32 -27.27 -27.69
C TYR A 96 18.91 -26.11 -28.61
N GLY A 97 19.27 -26.20 -29.90
CA GLY A 97 19.08 -25.10 -30.85
C GLY A 97 17.64 -24.62 -30.99
N LEU A 98 16.65 -25.50 -30.77
CA LEU A 98 15.23 -25.12 -30.81
C LEU A 98 14.80 -24.29 -29.58
N ALA A 99 15.52 -24.38 -28.45
CA ALA A 99 15.24 -23.59 -27.24
C ALA A 99 15.98 -22.24 -27.23
N ALA A 100 16.82 -21.94 -28.24
CA ALA A 100 17.71 -20.79 -28.20
C ALA A 100 16.97 -19.45 -28.10
N ASP A 101 15.82 -19.34 -28.76
CA ASP A 101 14.97 -18.15 -28.69
C ASP A 101 14.29 -18.02 -27.32
N ASP A 102 13.76 -19.12 -26.77
CA ASP A 102 13.15 -19.15 -25.44
C ASP A 102 14.17 -18.81 -24.34
N MET A 103 15.41 -19.32 -24.44
CA MET A 103 16.51 -18.96 -23.53
C MET A 103 16.86 -17.48 -23.61
N ARG A 104 16.88 -16.90 -24.82
CA ARG A 104 17.17 -15.47 -25.01
C ARG A 104 16.07 -14.59 -24.40
N GLU A 105 14.80 -14.96 -24.55
CA GLU A 105 13.70 -14.23 -23.93
C GLU A 105 13.64 -14.45 -22.41
N ALA A 106 13.94 -15.65 -21.92
CA ALA A 106 14.03 -15.95 -20.49
C ALA A 106 15.09 -15.08 -19.78
N ARG A 107 16.20 -14.75 -20.45
CA ARG A 107 17.22 -13.82 -19.92
C ARG A 107 16.74 -12.38 -19.78
N LYS A 108 15.73 -11.98 -20.56
CA LYS A 108 15.12 -10.64 -20.49
C LYS A 108 13.98 -10.55 -19.48
N GLU A 109 13.51 -11.68 -18.97
CA GLU A 109 12.46 -11.73 -17.95
C GLU A 109 12.84 -10.81 -16.78
N GLY A 110 11.90 -9.99 -16.33
CA GLY A 110 12.08 -9.12 -15.17
C GLY A 110 12.23 -9.91 -13.87
N ASN A 111 12.40 -9.19 -12.76
CA ASN A 111 12.25 -9.73 -11.42
C ASN A 111 10.86 -9.38 -10.89
N PRO A 112 10.30 -10.16 -9.95
CA PRO A 112 9.07 -9.79 -9.26
C PRO A 112 9.26 -8.45 -8.57
N LYS A 113 8.30 -7.55 -8.76
CA LYS A 113 8.28 -6.20 -8.18
C LYS A 113 6.97 -5.98 -7.46
N VAL A 114 7.02 -5.25 -6.35
CA VAL A 114 5.80 -4.77 -5.68
C VAL A 114 5.06 -3.83 -6.64
N ILE A 115 3.76 -4.03 -6.78
CA ILE A 115 2.84 -3.14 -7.48
C ILE A 115 2.13 -2.30 -6.42
N GLU A 116 2.45 -1.02 -6.40
CA GLU A 116 1.76 -0.07 -5.53
C GLU A 116 0.31 0.16 -5.99
N PRO A 117 -0.63 0.37 -5.06
CA PRO A 117 -1.96 0.87 -5.37
C PRO A 117 -1.92 2.20 -6.13
N TYR A 118 -3.05 2.59 -6.72
CA TYR A 118 -3.19 3.92 -7.31
C TYR A 118 -2.80 5.01 -6.31
N ASP A 119 -2.07 6.01 -6.79
CA ASP A 119 -1.48 7.04 -5.94
C ASP A 119 -2.52 7.77 -5.07
N ILE A 120 -2.49 7.49 -3.76
CA ILE A 120 -3.38 8.09 -2.77
C ILE A 120 -3.19 9.61 -2.68
N VAL A 121 -1.99 10.13 -2.92
CA VAL A 121 -1.70 11.57 -2.90
C VAL A 121 -2.51 12.27 -3.99
N LYS A 122 -2.51 11.69 -5.18
CA LYS A 122 -3.29 12.18 -6.31
C LYS A 122 -4.79 12.16 -6.01
N LEU A 123 -5.30 11.08 -5.40
CA LEU A 123 -6.71 10.96 -5.04
C LEU A 123 -7.14 11.97 -3.98
N ILE A 124 -6.32 12.18 -2.93
CA ILE A 124 -6.57 13.19 -1.90
C ILE A 124 -6.62 14.58 -2.55
N ARG A 125 -5.63 14.95 -3.37
CA ARG A 125 -5.61 16.26 -4.04
C ARG A 125 -6.82 16.48 -4.96
N GLN A 126 -7.22 15.45 -5.71
CA GLN A 126 -8.41 15.52 -6.57
C GLN A 126 -9.69 15.71 -5.74
N HIS A 127 -9.81 14.98 -4.63
CA HIS A 127 -10.93 15.06 -3.70
C HIS A 127 -11.02 16.43 -3.04
N GLU A 128 -9.91 16.97 -2.55
CA GLU A 128 -9.81 18.29 -1.92
C GLU A 128 -10.15 19.40 -2.93
N LYS A 129 -9.61 19.31 -4.15
CA LYS A 129 -9.91 20.26 -5.24
C LYS A 129 -11.39 20.26 -5.59
N ALA A 130 -12.01 19.08 -5.71
CA ALA A 130 -13.43 18.96 -5.97
C ALA A 130 -14.28 19.54 -4.82
N ALA A 131 -13.91 19.26 -3.56
CA ALA A 131 -14.57 19.80 -2.38
C ALA A 131 -14.47 21.34 -2.32
N PHE A 132 -13.29 21.89 -2.60
CA PHE A 132 -13.06 23.33 -2.64
C PHE A 132 -13.89 24.02 -3.73
N LYS A 133 -13.89 23.47 -4.94
CA LYS A 133 -14.68 23.99 -6.07
C LYS A 133 -16.18 24.05 -5.73
N ASN A 134 -16.70 22.99 -5.13
CA ASN A 134 -18.11 22.91 -4.75
C ASN A 134 -18.47 23.88 -3.62
N ALA A 135 -17.55 24.12 -2.70
CA ALA A 135 -17.76 25.04 -1.58
C ALA A 135 -17.77 26.53 -1.97
N LEU A 136 -17.14 26.89 -3.08
CA LEU A 136 -17.23 28.24 -3.63
C LEU A 136 -18.59 28.53 -4.26
N GLU A 137 -19.48 27.54 -4.39
CA GLU A 137 -20.84 27.79 -4.84
C GLU A 137 -21.62 28.63 -3.82
N PRO A 138 -22.21 29.79 -4.21
CA PRO A 138 -22.83 30.76 -3.30
C PRO A 138 -23.98 30.25 -2.41
N SER A 139 -24.44 29.01 -2.63
CA SER A 139 -25.57 28.42 -1.92
C SER A 139 -25.20 27.75 -0.59
N LEU A 140 -23.91 27.58 -0.30
CA LEU A 140 -23.43 26.93 0.92
C LEU A 140 -23.14 27.96 2.02
N GLN A 141 -24.01 28.01 3.04
CA GLN A 141 -23.71 28.69 4.31
C GLN A 141 -22.67 27.88 5.08
N LEU A 142 -21.39 28.14 4.81
CA LEU A 142 -20.31 27.55 5.59
C LEU A 142 -20.06 28.40 6.83
N VAL A 143 -19.95 27.75 7.98
CA VAL A 143 -19.57 28.39 9.25
C VAL A 143 -18.05 28.49 9.26
N PRO A 144 -17.45 29.70 9.30
CA PRO A 144 -16.00 29.84 9.37
C PRO A 144 -15.47 29.16 10.65
N SER A 145 -14.58 28.19 10.49
CA SER A 145 -13.80 27.67 11.63
C SER A 145 -12.47 28.42 11.69
N PRO A 146 -12.08 29.00 12.84
CA PRO A 146 -10.78 29.66 12.96
C PRO A 146 -9.60 28.68 12.82
N ARG A 147 -9.83 27.37 12.99
CA ARG A 147 -8.79 26.33 12.89
C ARG A 147 -8.67 25.68 11.53
N TYR A 148 -9.63 25.87 10.64
CA TYR A 148 -9.63 25.17 9.36
C TYR A 148 -9.90 26.16 8.23
N PRO A 149 -9.09 26.15 7.16
CA PRO A 149 -9.40 26.98 6.02
C PRO A 149 -10.71 26.50 5.38
N MET A 150 -11.56 27.43 4.95
CA MET A 150 -12.74 27.09 4.16
C MET A 150 -12.37 26.18 2.97
N PRO A 151 -13.08 25.06 2.72
CA PRO A 151 -14.39 24.71 3.28
C PRO A 151 -14.36 23.68 4.43
N TRP A 152 -13.23 23.56 5.12
CA TRP A 152 -13.04 22.58 6.18
C TRP A 152 -13.51 23.14 7.53
N PRO A 153 -13.94 22.27 8.48
CA PRO A 153 -14.13 20.82 8.34
C PRO A 153 -15.38 20.49 7.50
N ARG A 154 -15.35 19.33 6.83
CA ARG A 154 -16.48 18.86 6.03
C ARG A 154 -17.53 18.20 6.91
N VAL A 155 -18.78 18.18 6.41
CA VAL A 155 -19.84 17.35 7.00
C VAL A 155 -19.51 15.87 6.74
N PRO A 156 -19.24 15.08 7.79
CA PRO A 156 -18.93 13.66 7.65
C PRO A 156 -20.10 12.91 7.03
N PHE A 157 -19.81 11.87 6.24
CA PHE A 157 -20.83 10.97 5.67
C PHE A 157 -21.89 11.68 4.83
N SER A 158 -21.56 12.83 4.24
CA SER A 158 -22.51 13.58 3.42
C SER A 158 -23.08 12.69 2.31
N SER A 159 -24.41 12.53 2.31
CA SER A 159 -25.14 11.81 1.25
C SER A 159 -25.15 12.57 -0.07
N ASP A 160 -24.96 13.89 -0.03
CA ASP A 160 -24.87 14.74 -1.21
C ASP A 160 -23.47 14.59 -1.83
N THR A 161 -23.28 13.52 -2.60
CA THR A 161 -22.01 13.24 -3.29
C THR A 161 -21.70 14.24 -4.40
N ALA A 162 -22.71 14.98 -4.87
CA ALA A 162 -22.50 16.03 -5.86
C ALA A 162 -21.77 17.23 -5.24
N LYS A 163 -22.17 17.62 -4.02
CA LYS A 163 -21.49 18.68 -3.26
C LYS A 163 -20.23 18.20 -2.54
N TRP A 164 -20.26 16.99 -2.03
CA TRP A 164 -19.21 16.46 -1.15
C TRP A 164 -18.74 15.10 -1.68
N PRO A 165 -17.69 15.07 -2.52
CA PRO A 165 -17.17 13.80 -3.05
C PRO A 165 -16.73 12.90 -1.89
N LYS A 166 -16.99 11.60 -1.97
CA LYS A 166 -16.57 10.65 -0.93
C LYS A 166 -15.05 10.67 -0.80
N PRO A 167 -14.49 10.66 0.43
CA PRO A 167 -13.05 10.52 0.60
C PRO A 167 -12.51 9.26 -0.09
N PRO A 168 -11.27 9.29 -0.60
CA PRO A 168 -10.70 8.14 -1.26
C PRO A 168 -10.50 6.99 -0.28
N MET A 169 -10.59 5.76 -0.78
CA MET A 169 -10.28 4.57 0.02
C MET A 169 -8.79 4.50 0.29
N LEU A 170 -8.40 4.22 1.53
CA LEU A 170 -7.02 3.92 1.86
C LEU A 170 -6.75 2.47 1.49
N GLU A 171 -5.91 2.27 0.48
CA GLU A 171 -5.47 0.94 0.02
C GLU A 171 -3.94 0.78 0.10
N LYS A 172 -3.24 1.87 0.43
CA LYS A 172 -1.79 1.90 0.62
C LYS A 172 -1.44 1.19 1.94
N LEU A 173 -0.39 0.38 1.92
CA LEU A 173 0.22 -0.18 3.13
C LEU A 173 0.92 0.94 3.90
N LEU A 174 0.59 1.11 5.17
CA LEU A 174 1.28 2.03 6.06
C LEU A 174 2.22 1.26 6.99
N PRO A 175 3.47 1.72 7.20
CA PRO A 175 4.34 1.15 8.22
C PRO A 175 3.68 1.21 9.60
N LEU A 176 3.80 0.14 10.38
CA LEU A 176 3.22 0.05 11.72
C LEU A 176 3.82 1.12 12.65
N SER A 177 5.10 1.45 12.47
CA SER A 177 5.82 2.50 13.20
C SER A 177 5.30 3.91 12.91
N SER A 178 4.52 4.10 11.85
CA SER A 178 3.98 5.40 11.42
C SER A 178 2.52 5.61 11.82
N LEU A 179 1.85 4.59 12.37
CA LEU A 179 0.46 4.69 12.75
C LEU A 179 0.27 5.67 13.93
N PRO A 180 -0.82 6.45 13.94
CA PRO A 180 -1.18 7.30 15.07
C PRO A 180 -1.33 6.48 16.36
N LYS A 181 -0.70 6.93 17.44
CA LYS A 181 -0.82 6.27 18.76
C LYS A 181 -2.17 6.53 19.43
N THR A 182 -2.79 7.65 19.09
CA THR A 182 -4.08 8.09 19.65
C THR A 182 -5.11 8.19 18.54
N LEU A 183 -6.29 7.62 18.77
CA LEU A 183 -7.43 7.69 17.89
C LEU A 183 -8.61 8.35 18.62
N ILE A 184 -9.09 9.46 18.08
CA ILE A 184 -10.22 10.21 18.59
C ILE A 184 -11.46 9.81 17.78
N VAL A 185 -12.37 9.08 18.41
CA VAL A 185 -13.54 8.51 17.75
C VAL A 185 -14.74 9.42 17.97
N HIS A 186 -15.29 9.93 16.88
CA HIS A 186 -16.53 10.70 16.84
C HIS A 186 -17.69 9.76 16.54
N ASP A 187 -18.45 9.44 17.58
CA ASP A 187 -19.56 8.48 17.51
C ASP A 187 -20.81 9.04 18.21
N PRO A 188 -21.60 9.89 17.53
CA PRO A 188 -22.81 10.44 18.10
C PRO A 188 -23.97 9.43 18.20
N TRP A 189 -23.74 8.16 17.87
CA TRP A 189 -24.75 7.10 17.87
C TRP A 189 -24.42 5.94 18.79
N ASP A 190 -23.33 6.02 19.55
CA ASP A 190 -22.83 4.93 20.39
C ASP A 190 -22.67 3.60 19.58
N ALA A 191 -22.32 3.70 18.29
CA ALA A 191 -22.01 2.56 17.45
C ALA A 191 -20.85 1.70 18.01
N VAL A 192 -19.91 2.30 18.75
CA VAL A 192 -18.80 1.61 19.42
C VAL A 192 -19.24 0.66 20.53
N ASP A 193 -20.48 0.75 21.00
CA ASP A 193 -21.01 -0.19 22.01
C ASP A 193 -21.23 -1.57 21.40
N ALA A 194 -21.20 -1.67 20.06
CA ALA A 194 -21.40 -2.90 19.30
C ALA A 194 -22.74 -3.61 19.58
N GLU A 195 -23.66 -2.95 20.28
CA GLU A 195 -25.06 -3.35 20.37
C GLU A 195 -25.75 -3.06 19.04
N LEU A 196 -26.29 -4.10 18.41
CA LEU A 196 -27.08 -3.98 17.18
C LEU A 196 -28.43 -3.28 17.48
N GLN A 197 -28.40 -1.97 17.71
CA GLN A 197 -29.62 -1.18 17.82
C GLN A 197 -30.32 -1.13 16.46
N SER A 198 -31.65 -1.18 16.47
CA SER A 198 -32.48 -1.40 15.29
C SER A 198 -32.14 -0.46 14.12
N ARG A 199 -32.12 -0.98 12.87
CA ARG A 199 -31.70 -0.31 11.62
C ARG A 199 -32.51 0.95 11.20
N ARG A 200 -33.32 1.57 12.07
CA ARG A 200 -34.27 2.63 11.74
C ARG A 200 -33.96 3.98 12.41
N HIS A 201 -32.69 4.38 12.43
CA HIS A 201 -32.34 5.73 12.85
C HIS A 201 -32.02 6.60 11.63
N THR A 202 -32.89 7.56 11.33
CA THR A 202 -32.56 8.69 10.46
C THR A 202 -31.47 9.52 11.14
N TRP A 203 -30.59 10.16 10.35
CA TRP A 203 -29.58 11.09 10.85
C TRP A 203 -30.29 12.20 11.66
N LYS A 204 -30.35 12.05 12.98
CA LYS A 204 -30.60 13.17 13.87
C LYS A 204 -29.31 13.98 13.85
N GLN A 205 -29.41 15.31 13.77
CA GLN A 205 -28.25 16.17 14.04
C GLN A 205 -27.57 15.65 15.30
N PRO A 206 -26.23 15.60 15.35
CA PRO A 206 -25.51 15.16 16.54
C PRO A 206 -26.16 15.84 17.72
N MET A 207 -26.66 15.05 18.69
CA MET A 207 -27.17 15.66 19.91
C MET A 207 -26.05 16.56 20.41
N ASN A 208 -26.35 17.84 20.66
CA ASN A 208 -25.42 18.74 21.32
C ASN A 208 -24.85 17.98 22.53
N GLY A 209 -23.56 17.62 22.48
CA GLY A 209 -22.90 16.81 23.52
C GLY A 209 -22.46 15.39 23.14
N SER A 210 -22.51 14.95 21.87
CA SER A 210 -21.82 13.71 21.47
C SER A 210 -20.31 13.86 21.69
N LYS A 211 -19.78 13.19 22.72
CA LYS A 211 -18.38 13.32 23.09
C LYS A 211 -17.49 12.51 22.16
N ALA A 212 -16.31 13.06 21.90
CA ALA A 212 -15.26 12.31 21.25
C ALA A 212 -14.67 11.31 22.25
N LEU A 213 -14.54 10.06 21.85
CA LEU A 213 -13.95 9.00 22.65
C LEU A 213 -12.47 8.87 22.31
N ARG A 214 -11.62 8.71 23.32
CA ARG A 214 -10.18 8.51 23.13
C ARG A 214 -9.84 7.04 23.16
N TYR A 215 -9.09 6.60 22.15
CA TYR A 215 -8.55 5.25 22.03
C TYR A 215 -7.04 5.32 21.85
N ARG A 216 -6.35 4.27 22.28
CA ARG A 216 -4.90 4.12 22.13
C ARG A 216 -4.58 2.91 21.27
N LEU A 217 -3.56 3.04 20.43
CA LEU A 217 -3.01 1.94 19.65
C LEU A 217 -2.43 0.89 20.60
N GLN A 218 -2.88 -0.36 20.49
CA GLN A 218 -2.35 -1.50 21.22
C GLN A 218 -1.66 -2.45 20.25
N LEU A 219 -0.36 -2.67 20.46
CA LEU A 219 0.44 -3.61 19.70
C LEU A 219 0.57 -4.93 20.46
N SER A 220 0.68 -6.03 19.71
CA SER A 220 1.13 -7.32 20.22
C SER A 220 2.66 -7.41 20.27
N LYS A 221 3.19 -8.51 20.83
CA LYS A 221 4.63 -8.80 20.78
C LYS A 221 5.16 -8.79 19.33
N ALA A 222 4.40 -9.35 18.38
CA ALA A 222 4.77 -9.36 16.97
C ALA A 222 4.76 -7.94 16.37
N GLY A 223 3.74 -7.14 16.71
CA GLY A 223 3.64 -5.74 16.31
C GLY A 223 4.80 -4.89 16.84
N GLU A 224 5.15 -5.03 18.12
CA GLU A 224 6.30 -4.35 18.72
C GLU A 224 7.63 -4.73 18.05
N MET A 225 7.82 -6.01 17.73
CA MET A 225 9.00 -6.46 16.99
C MET A 225 9.05 -5.84 15.59
N ARG A 226 7.92 -5.86 14.85
CA ARG A 226 7.83 -5.21 13.53
C ARG A 226 8.14 -3.72 13.61
N VAL A 227 7.60 -3.00 14.58
CA VAL A 227 7.90 -1.57 14.75
C VAL A 227 9.39 -1.34 14.98
N LYS A 228 10.05 -2.16 15.80
CA LYS A 228 11.50 -2.06 16.02
C LYS A 228 12.29 -2.33 14.73
N GLU A 229 11.89 -3.32 13.94
CA GLU A 229 12.51 -3.63 12.65
C GLU A 229 12.32 -2.50 11.63
N GLU A 230 11.11 -1.94 11.55
CA GLU A 230 10.78 -0.81 10.67
C GLU A 230 11.57 0.45 11.06
N ILE A 231 11.64 0.79 12.34
CA ILE A 231 12.45 1.93 12.82
C ILE A 231 13.92 1.72 12.46
N LYS A 232 14.47 0.53 12.72
CA LYS A 232 15.85 0.20 12.37
C LYS A 232 16.09 0.27 10.84
N ALA A 233 15.12 -0.14 10.03
CA ALA A 233 15.20 -0.04 8.58
C ALA A 233 15.19 1.42 8.11
N VAL A 234 14.35 2.28 8.72
CA VAL A 234 14.31 3.72 8.45
C VAL A 234 15.61 4.40 8.85
N GLU A 235 16.17 4.09 10.03
CA GLU A 235 17.47 4.60 10.48
C GLU A 235 18.60 4.13 9.56
N GLY A 236 18.60 2.85 9.16
CA GLY A 236 19.54 2.30 8.20
C GLY A 236 19.46 3.00 6.84
N LYS A 237 18.25 3.31 6.35
CA LYS A 237 18.07 4.11 5.14
C LYS A 237 18.61 5.53 5.32
N LYS A 238 18.26 6.22 6.41
CA LYS A 238 18.78 7.57 6.71
C LYS A 238 20.31 7.61 6.76
N GLU A 239 20.94 6.59 7.34
CA GLU A 239 22.40 6.45 7.37
C GLU A 239 22.98 6.25 5.95
N ALA A 240 22.34 5.40 5.14
CA ALA A 240 22.75 5.19 3.75
C ALA A 240 22.60 6.47 2.93
N ASP A 241 21.48 7.17 3.04
CA ASP A 241 21.21 8.45 2.39
C ASP A 241 22.22 9.53 2.84
N ARG A 242 22.58 9.54 4.12
CA ARG A 242 23.65 10.43 4.65
C ARG A 242 25.00 10.10 4.02
N LYS A 243 25.37 8.83 3.89
CA LYS A 243 26.63 8.42 3.25
C LYS A 243 26.65 8.78 1.76
N ILE A 244 25.52 8.62 1.07
CA ILE A 244 25.35 9.06 -0.32
C ILE A 244 25.57 10.57 -0.41
N LEU A 245 24.96 11.34 0.49
CA LEU A 245 25.11 12.79 0.56
C LEU A 245 26.56 13.22 0.86
N GLU A 246 27.22 12.62 1.85
CA GLU A 246 28.62 12.90 2.18
C GLU A 246 29.55 12.59 0.99
N THR A 247 29.32 11.45 0.33
CA THR A 247 30.08 11.04 -0.86
C THR A 247 29.84 11.99 -2.04
N PHE A 248 28.60 12.44 -2.22
CA PHE A 248 28.23 13.40 -3.25
C PHE A 248 28.81 14.80 -2.98
N LEU A 249 28.80 15.26 -1.73
CA LEU A 249 29.38 16.56 -1.34
C LEU A 249 30.90 16.57 -1.43
N ALA A 250 31.56 15.43 -1.20
CA ALA A 250 33.00 15.30 -1.34
C ALA A 250 33.46 15.37 -2.81
N ASP A 251 32.66 14.86 -3.75
CA ASP A 251 32.93 14.93 -5.18
C ASP A 251 31.63 14.99 -6.00
N PRO A 252 31.04 16.19 -6.17
CA PRO A 252 29.75 16.36 -6.83
C PRO A 252 29.84 16.15 -8.35
N HIS A 253 31.03 15.96 -8.92
CA HIS A 253 31.25 15.80 -10.36
C HIS A 253 31.37 14.33 -10.80
N THR A 254 31.46 13.41 -9.85
CA THR A 254 31.51 11.98 -10.13
C THR A 254 30.15 11.42 -10.54
N ARG A 255 30.18 10.29 -11.26
CA ARG A 255 28.98 9.45 -11.53
C ARG A 255 28.44 8.77 -10.27
N ASN A 256 28.69 9.35 -9.09
CA ASN A 256 28.19 8.85 -7.83
C ASN A 256 26.67 8.98 -7.78
N GLN A 257 26.05 8.20 -6.89
CA GLN A 257 24.62 8.26 -6.67
C GLN A 257 24.25 9.66 -6.13
N MET A 258 23.32 10.33 -6.78
CA MET A 258 22.84 11.64 -6.37
C MET A 258 21.87 11.50 -5.18
N PRO A 259 21.89 12.41 -4.19
CA PRO A 259 20.91 12.42 -3.11
C PRO A 259 19.49 12.62 -3.62
N GLU A 260 18.51 11.95 -3.00
CA GLU A 260 17.08 12.09 -3.37
C GLU A 260 16.50 13.46 -2.96
N ASN A 261 17.12 14.15 -2.01
CA ASN A 261 16.64 15.40 -1.41
C ASN A 261 17.20 16.66 -2.08
N GLY A 262 17.25 16.71 -3.40
CA GLY A 262 17.72 17.91 -4.11
C GLY A 262 16.98 18.20 -5.41
N LEU A 263 17.16 19.43 -5.87
CA LEU A 263 16.63 19.92 -7.15
C LEU A 263 17.76 20.36 -8.06
N ILE A 264 17.68 19.99 -9.33
CA ILE A 264 18.62 20.46 -10.35
C ILE A 264 18.01 21.69 -11.04
N ILE A 265 18.77 22.79 -11.06
CA ILE A 265 18.49 23.98 -11.85
C ILE A 265 19.54 24.03 -12.96
N LEU A 266 19.08 24.05 -14.22
CA LEU A 266 19.95 24.27 -15.37
C LEU A 266 20.06 25.79 -15.59
N ALA A 267 21.29 26.32 -15.51
CA ALA A 267 21.56 27.71 -15.84
C ALA A 267 21.66 27.89 -17.36
N GLN A 268 21.23 29.05 -17.85
CA GLN A 268 21.45 29.49 -19.23
C GLN A 268 22.25 30.80 -19.22
N ASP A 269 23.08 30.98 -20.23
CA ASP A 269 23.78 32.25 -20.45
C ASP A 269 22.85 33.34 -21.00
N GLU A 270 23.36 34.56 -21.21
CA GLU A 270 22.57 35.69 -21.76
C GLU A 270 22.03 35.42 -23.17
N GLU A 271 22.67 34.52 -23.91
CA GLU A 271 22.32 34.12 -25.27
C GLU A 271 21.31 32.96 -25.28
N GLY A 272 20.98 32.41 -24.11
CA GLY A 272 20.05 31.30 -23.93
C GLY A 272 20.67 29.92 -24.21
N ASN A 273 22.00 29.83 -24.30
CA ASN A 273 22.70 28.56 -24.40
C ASN A 273 22.76 27.88 -23.02
N ASP A 274 22.64 26.56 -23.01
CA ASP A 274 22.77 25.78 -21.79
C ASP A 274 24.21 25.87 -21.28
N VAL A 275 24.37 26.25 -20.01
CA VAL A 275 25.69 26.35 -19.38
C VAL A 275 26.19 24.95 -19.03
N ASP A 276 27.50 24.74 -19.19
CA ASP A 276 28.15 23.46 -18.91
C ASP A 276 28.11 23.04 -17.43
N THR A 277 27.67 23.88 -16.48
CA THR A 277 27.57 23.59 -15.04
C THR A 277 26.13 23.72 -14.55
N ALA A 278 25.56 22.64 -14.00
CA ALA A 278 24.24 22.64 -13.39
C ALA A 278 24.30 23.00 -11.90
N ILE A 279 23.25 23.62 -11.36
CA ILE A 279 23.14 23.94 -9.93
C ILE A 279 22.33 22.83 -9.26
N PHE A 280 22.88 22.18 -8.24
CA PHE A 280 22.17 21.23 -7.40
C PHE A 280 21.79 21.87 -6.08
N CYS A 281 20.51 22.19 -5.92
CA CYS A 281 19.95 22.75 -4.68
C CYS A 281 19.70 21.61 -3.69
N LEU A 282 20.52 21.53 -2.65
CA LEU A 282 20.38 20.55 -1.58
C LEU A 282 19.33 21.03 -0.57
N LEU A 283 18.24 20.28 -0.41
CA LEU A 283 17.14 20.60 0.51
C LEU A 283 17.35 19.93 1.86
N SER A 284 16.86 20.58 2.91
CA SER A 284 16.69 19.96 4.23
C SER A 284 15.85 18.67 4.13
N ALA A 285 16.07 17.72 5.03
CA ALA A 285 15.26 16.52 5.06
C ALA A 285 13.78 16.86 5.37
N PRO A 286 12.81 16.18 4.76
CA PRO A 286 11.40 16.40 5.07
C PRO A 286 11.13 16.10 6.56
N PRO A 287 10.24 16.88 7.21
CA PRO A 287 9.87 16.61 8.59
C PRO A 287 9.31 15.19 8.71
N ALA A 288 9.74 14.47 9.74
CA ALA A 288 9.20 13.16 10.03
C ALA A 288 7.73 13.29 10.47
N VAL A 289 6.92 12.32 10.09
CA VAL A 289 5.54 12.21 10.59
C VAL A 289 5.60 11.92 12.08
N ASP A 290 4.95 12.75 12.89
CA ASP A 290 4.86 12.52 14.34
C ASP A 290 3.72 11.53 14.63
N PRO A 291 4.01 10.29 15.08
CA PRO A 291 2.98 9.31 15.42
C PRO A 291 2.18 9.70 16.68
N ASN A 292 2.60 10.73 17.43
CA ASN A 292 1.84 11.24 18.57
C ASN A 292 0.71 12.20 18.17
N GLU A 293 0.72 12.72 16.93
CA GLU A 293 -0.42 13.47 16.43
C GLU A 293 -1.64 12.56 16.33
N PRO A 294 -2.78 12.93 16.96
CA PRO A 294 -3.96 12.08 16.97
C PRO A 294 -4.58 11.99 15.59
N ALA A 295 -5.11 10.81 15.26
CA ALA A 295 -6.05 10.66 14.16
C ALA A 295 -7.48 10.71 14.67
N HIS A 296 -8.41 11.03 13.77
CA HIS A 296 -9.84 11.04 14.07
C HIS A 296 -10.55 9.97 13.25
N LEU A 297 -11.41 9.19 13.91
CA LEU A 297 -12.31 8.24 13.26
C LEU A 297 -13.72 8.77 13.39
N ARG A 298 -14.49 8.76 12.31
CA ARG A 298 -15.93 8.99 12.34
C ARG A 298 -16.60 7.71 11.95
N ILE A 299 -17.61 7.33 12.72
CA ILE A 299 -18.39 6.10 12.50
C ILE A 299 -19.88 6.46 12.49
N ALA A 300 -20.66 5.78 11.64
CA ALA A 300 -22.08 6.04 11.52
C ALA A 300 -22.87 4.76 11.23
N PRO A 301 -24.02 4.52 11.88
CA PRO A 301 -24.89 3.39 11.61
C PRO A 301 -25.35 3.28 10.14
N SER A 302 -25.52 4.41 9.46
CA SER A 302 -25.90 4.46 8.03
C SER A 302 -24.84 3.88 7.09
N HIS A 303 -23.60 3.71 7.57
CA HIS A 303 -22.47 3.14 6.84
C HIS A 303 -22.12 1.72 7.30
N TYR A 304 -23.08 1.00 7.88
CA TYR A 304 -22.95 -0.42 8.19
C TYR A 304 -22.63 -1.25 6.91
N LEU A 305 -21.58 -2.06 6.98
CA LEU A 305 -21.15 -2.94 5.88
C LEU A 305 -21.62 -4.39 6.11
N GLY A 306 -21.62 -4.85 7.35
CA GLY A 306 -21.91 -6.24 7.67
C GLY A 306 -21.68 -6.57 9.13
N SER A 307 -22.07 -7.79 9.51
CA SER A 307 -21.79 -8.35 10.82
C SER A 307 -21.32 -9.80 10.66
N GLY A 308 -20.36 -10.18 11.47
CA GLY A 308 -19.99 -11.55 11.76
C GLY A 308 -20.72 -12.03 13.01
N HIS A 309 -20.37 -13.23 13.48
CA HIS A 309 -20.91 -13.75 14.74
C HIS A 309 -20.52 -12.88 15.95
N HIS A 310 -19.38 -12.21 15.83
CA HIS A 310 -18.59 -11.65 16.93
C HIS A 310 -18.18 -10.20 16.69
N SER A 311 -18.59 -9.65 15.56
CA SER A 311 -18.09 -8.37 15.11
C SER A 311 -19.07 -7.65 14.21
N VAL A 312 -19.02 -6.32 14.21
CA VAL A 312 -19.74 -5.46 13.28
C VAL A 312 -18.74 -4.64 12.48
N LEU A 313 -19.03 -4.40 11.21
CA LEU A 313 -18.15 -3.67 10.29
C LEU A 313 -18.84 -2.42 9.77
N TYR A 314 -18.13 -1.30 9.80
CA TYR A 314 -18.58 0.00 9.29
C TYR A 314 -17.60 0.56 8.26
N ASP A 315 -18.13 1.24 7.25
CA ASP A 315 -17.37 2.14 6.39
C ASP A 315 -17.20 3.47 7.11
N SER A 316 -15.97 3.80 7.47
CA SER A 316 -15.65 4.92 8.36
C SER A 316 -14.77 5.95 7.67
N GLU A 317 -14.96 7.22 8.01
CA GLU A 317 -14.07 8.29 7.59
C GLU A 317 -12.93 8.41 8.59
N TYR A 318 -11.71 8.18 8.12
CA TYR A 318 -10.47 8.20 8.90
C TYR A 318 -9.64 9.41 8.50
N GLU A 319 -9.52 10.36 9.41
CA GLU A 319 -8.77 11.60 9.25
C GLU A 319 -7.43 11.47 9.98
N VAL A 320 -6.34 11.50 9.22
CA VAL A 320 -4.98 11.29 9.73
C VAL A 320 -4.12 12.53 9.54
N PRO A 321 -3.01 12.67 10.29
CA PRO A 321 -1.98 13.67 10.00
C PRO A 321 -1.63 13.67 8.50
N ARG A 322 -1.67 14.83 7.86
CA ARG A 322 -1.50 14.91 6.40
C ARG A 322 -0.18 14.30 5.94
N GLY A 323 0.90 14.53 6.68
CA GLY A 323 2.23 14.01 6.38
C GLY A 323 2.30 12.48 6.29
N LEU A 324 1.36 11.75 6.91
CA LEU A 324 1.28 10.29 6.83
C LEU A 324 0.95 9.80 5.42
N LEU A 325 0.13 10.56 4.68
CA LEU A 325 -0.35 10.16 3.34
C LEU A 325 0.18 11.03 2.23
N VAL A 326 0.29 12.33 2.47
CA VAL A 326 0.70 13.35 1.52
C VAL A 326 2.06 13.89 1.94
N PRO A 327 3.13 13.63 1.16
CA PRO A 327 4.44 14.17 1.46
C PRO A 327 4.39 15.69 1.62
N PRO A 328 5.15 16.26 2.57
CA PRO A 328 5.23 17.71 2.73
C PRO A 328 5.80 18.31 1.44
N ARG A 329 5.30 19.49 1.07
CA ARG A 329 5.74 20.22 -0.12
C ARG A 329 6.59 21.40 0.31
N PHE A 330 7.49 21.85 -0.55
CA PHE A 330 8.17 23.13 -0.43
C PHE A 330 7.87 23.96 -1.68
N CYS A 331 8.18 25.26 -1.65
CA CYS A 331 8.00 26.13 -2.81
C CYS A 331 9.25 26.09 -3.70
N GLU A 332 9.13 25.51 -4.90
CA GLU A 332 10.23 25.45 -5.87
C GLU A 332 10.73 26.85 -6.26
N SER A 333 9.84 27.83 -6.36
CA SER A 333 10.23 29.23 -6.60
C SER A 333 11.02 29.85 -5.44
N CYS A 334 10.70 29.52 -4.17
CA CYS A 334 11.50 29.96 -3.04
C CYS A 334 12.87 29.28 -3.01
N VAL A 335 12.94 27.99 -3.38
CA VAL A 335 14.21 27.27 -3.54
C VAL A 335 15.07 27.96 -4.58
N PHE A 336 14.48 28.29 -5.73
CA PHE A 336 15.15 29.00 -6.81
C PHE A 336 15.63 30.40 -6.37
N GLU A 337 14.76 31.23 -5.80
CA GLU A 337 15.14 32.58 -5.31
C GLU A 337 16.26 32.50 -4.26
N THR A 338 16.20 31.51 -3.36
CA THR A 338 17.23 31.30 -2.33
C THR A 338 18.55 30.86 -2.94
N ALA A 339 18.52 29.95 -3.92
CA ALA A 339 19.70 29.50 -4.63
C ALA A 339 20.37 30.66 -5.38
N VAL A 340 19.60 31.46 -6.12
CA VAL A 340 20.12 32.66 -6.82
C VAL A 340 20.76 33.63 -5.83
N ARG A 341 20.10 33.93 -4.71
CA ARG A 341 20.67 34.81 -3.67
C ARG A 341 22.01 34.29 -3.15
N ILE A 342 22.11 32.99 -2.83
CA ILE A 342 23.37 32.39 -2.34
C ILE A 342 24.46 32.48 -3.40
N LEU A 343 24.13 32.21 -4.67
CA LEU A 343 25.08 32.31 -5.77
C LEU A 343 25.58 33.76 -5.96
N GLU A 344 24.68 34.75 -5.91
CA GLU A 344 25.05 36.17 -5.98
C GLU A 344 25.93 36.60 -4.80
N GLU A 345 25.62 36.15 -3.58
CA GLU A 345 26.43 36.43 -2.38
C GLU A 345 27.82 35.78 -2.48
N ASP A 346 27.90 34.51 -2.86
CA ASP A 346 29.18 33.79 -3.02
C ASP A 346 30.03 34.36 -4.17
N ASP A 347 29.40 34.70 -5.30
CA ASP A 347 30.09 35.18 -6.49
C ASP A 347 30.54 36.64 -6.32
N THR A 348 29.75 37.48 -5.63
CA THR A 348 30.20 38.85 -5.27
C THR A 348 31.34 38.84 -4.26
N ILE A 349 31.41 37.84 -3.38
CA ILE A 349 32.56 37.61 -2.49
C ILE A 349 33.78 37.09 -3.29
N SER A 350 33.56 36.42 -4.43
CA SER A 350 34.62 35.89 -5.31
C SER A 350 35.27 36.90 -6.27
N HIS A 351 34.94 38.20 -6.18
CA HIS A 351 35.59 39.29 -6.92
C HIS A 351 37.08 39.53 -6.54
N VAL A 352 37.87 38.52 -6.19
CA VAL A 352 39.34 38.53 -6.31
C VAL A 352 39.90 37.11 -6.53
N ILE A 353 39.40 36.35 -7.51
CA ILE A 353 40.19 35.25 -8.09
C ILE A 353 40.22 35.45 -9.61
N LYS A 354 41.22 36.20 -10.08
CA LYS A 354 41.65 36.14 -11.47
C LYS A 354 42.29 34.77 -11.67
N ASP A 355 41.74 33.96 -12.56
CA ASP A 355 42.50 32.86 -13.16
C ASP A 355 43.70 33.48 -13.90
N PRO A 356 44.96 33.25 -13.48
CA PRO A 356 46.12 33.85 -14.11
C PRO A 356 46.38 33.31 -15.52
N ALA A 357 45.69 32.25 -15.95
CA ALA A 357 46.02 31.51 -17.16
C ALA A 357 45.08 31.72 -18.36
N SER A 358 43.80 32.07 -18.15
CA SER A 358 42.82 32.09 -19.25
C SER A 358 42.37 33.47 -19.72
N GLY A 359 42.34 34.49 -18.86
CA GLY A 359 42.02 35.87 -19.27
C GLY A 359 40.60 36.07 -19.83
N ASP A 360 39.70 35.10 -19.66
CA ASP A 360 38.30 35.21 -20.06
C ASP A 360 37.44 35.79 -18.93
N ASP A 361 36.52 36.67 -19.31
CA ASP A 361 35.60 37.37 -18.41
C ASP A 361 34.65 36.41 -17.69
N VAL A 362 34.37 36.71 -16.42
CA VAL A 362 33.40 36.00 -15.57
C VAL A 362 32.02 36.09 -16.22
N GLN A 363 31.45 34.95 -16.62
CA GLN A 363 30.09 34.89 -17.19
C GLN A 363 29.05 35.16 -16.11
N PHE A 364 28.17 36.14 -16.33
CA PHE A 364 27.02 36.41 -15.48
C PHE A 364 25.87 35.47 -15.86
N TYR A 365 25.31 34.76 -14.88
CA TYR A 365 24.25 33.78 -15.10
C TYR A 365 22.87 34.43 -15.01
N ARG A 366 21.99 34.20 -15.99
CA ARG A 366 20.58 34.57 -15.90
C ARG A 366 19.74 33.31 -15.71
N CYS A 367 19.47 32.97 -14.46
CA CYS A 367 18.52 31.90 -14.17
C CYS A 367 17.09 32.41 -14.42
N THR A 368 16.28 31.72 -15.21
CA THR A 368 14.85 32.04 -15.39
C THR A 368 13.96 30.97 -14.74
N PRO A 369 12.90 31.34 -13.98
CA PRO A 369 12.04 30.36 -13.29
C PRO A 369 11.22 29.43 -14.19
N GLU A 370 11.11 29.74 -15.49
CA GLU A 370 10.10 29.18 -16.40
C GLU A 370 10.44 27.77 -16.93
N ARG A 371 11.62 27.23 -16.58
CA ARG A 371 12.08 25.89 -17.02
C ARG A 371 12.70 25.07 -15.88
N LEU A 372 11.94 24.85 -14.81
CA LEU A 372 12.17 23.70 -13.93
C LEU A 372 11.85 22.42 -14.72
N LEU A 373 12.84 21.90 -15.43
CA LEU A 373 12.76 20.57 -16.01
C LEU A 373 12.75 19.57 -14.86
N GLN A 374 11.55 19.15 -14.44
CA GLN A 374 11.31 17.98 -13.59
C GLN A 374 11.57 16.68 -14.37
N MET A 375 12.63 16.67 -15.19
CA MET A 375 13.06 15.53 -15.97
C MET A 375 14.47 15.17 -15.52
N TRP A 376 14.58 13.92 -15.08
CA TRP A 376 15.80 13.20 -14.74
C TRP A 376 16.61 12.95 -16.01
N SER A 377 16.92 14.02 -16.75
CA SER A 377 17.84 13.95 -17.88
C SER A 377 19.20 13.53 -17.33
N PRO A 378 19.95 12.64 -18.00
CA PRO A 378 21.28 12.23 -17.58
C PRO A 378 22.26 13.38 -17.89
N TYR A 379 22.11 14.51 -17.22
CA TYR A 379 23.13 15.54 -17.19
C TYR A 379 24.39 14.91 -16.56
N LYS A 380 25.50 14.94 -17.31
CA LYS A 380 26.78 14.32 -16.95
C LYS A 380 27.87 15.36 -16.68
N GLY A 381 27.51 16.64 -16.71
CA GLY A 381 28.45 17.73 -16.46
C GLY A 381 28.66 17.97 -14.97
N PRO A 382 29.54 18.93 -14.62
CA PRO A 382 29.79 19.31 -13.24
C PRO A 382 28.56 19.94 -12.54
N PHE A 383 28.36 19.63 -11.26
CA PHE A 383 27.37 20.31 -10.42
C PHE A 383 28.00 21.34 -9.48
N ARG A 384 27.39 22.52 -9.36
CA ARG A 384 27.60 23.44 -8.25
C ARG A 384 26.54 23.16 -7.19
N VAL A 385 26.94 22.67 -6.02
CA VAL A 385 26.00 22.35 -4.93
C VAL A 385 25.70 23.60 -4.11
N VAL A 386 24.41 23.90 -3.91
CA VAL A 386 23.93 25.04 -3.13
C VAL A 386 22.99 24.53 -2.04
N PRO A 387 23.37 24.61 -0.74
CA PRO A 387 22.46 24.27 0.34
C PRO A 387 21.37 25.35 0.46
N VAL A 388 20.11 24.96 0.31
CA VAL A 388 18.97 25.90 0.37
C VAL A 388 18.19 25.71 1.67
N ASP A 389 18.06 26.79 2.44
CA ASP A 389 17.30 26.81 3.69
C ASP A 389 15.83 27.20 3.43
N VAL A 390 15.12 26.33 2.70
CA VAL A 390 13.69 26.51 2.41
C VAL A 390 12.89 25.50 3.22
N ASP A 391 12.07 26.02 4.12
CA ASP A 391 11.16 25.22 4.92
C ASP A 391 10.10 24.50 4.07
N TYR A 392 9.75 23.30 4.52
CA TYR A 392 8.56 22.62 4.03
C TYR A 392 7.31 23.36 4.52
N PHE A 393 6.33 23.52 3.62
CA PHE A 393 5.05 24.15 3.88
C PHE A 393 4.31 23.39 4.99
N LYS A 394 4.00 24.08 6.08
CA LYS A 394 3.08 23.59 7.10
C LYS A 394 1.68 24.10 6.78
N PRO A 395 0.63 23.26 6.90
CA PRO A 395 -0.75 23.61 6.54
C PRO A 395 -1.35 24.87 7.21
N PHE A 396 -0.74 25.38 8.28
CA PHE A 396 -1.17 26.60 9.00
C PHE A 396 -0.26 27.81 8.77
N ASP A 397 0.88 27.63 8.13
CA ASP A 397 1.78 28.74 7.87
C ASP A 397 1.20 29.60 6.75
N GLU A 398 1.44 30.92 6.82
CA GLU A 398 1.10 31.79 5.72
C GLU A 398 1.88 31.34 4.48
N PRO A 399 1.21 30.92 3.40
CA PRO A 399 1.90 30.48 2.19
C PRO A 399 2.76 31.62 1.66
N CYS A 400 3.92 31.29 1.12
CA CYS A 400 4.76 32.30 0.49
C CYS A 400 4.03 32.98 -0.69
N LYS A 401 4.52 34.16 -1.09
CA LYS A 401 3.98 34.95 -2.22
C LYS A 401 3.79 34.13 -3.52
N HIS A 402 4.59 33.08 -3.74
CA HIS A 402 4.50 32.22 -4.91
C HIS A 402 3.29 31.28 -4.86
N PHE A 403 3.07 30.62 -3.72
CA PHE A 403 1.87 29.82 -3.48
C PHE A 403 0.59 30.67 -3.47
N ALA A 404 0.70 31.98 -3.18
CA ALA A 404 -0.43 32.89 -3.25
C ALA A 404 -1.05 33.05 -4.64
N SER A 405 -0.30 32.69 -5.68
CA SER A 405 -0.78 32.74 -7.05
C SER A 405 -1.68 31.54 -7.42
N THR A 406 -1.72 30.49 -6.59
CA THR A 406 -2.57 29.29 -6.75
C THR A 406 -3.52 29.13 -5.55
N PRO A 407 -4.69 29.82 -5.52
CA PRO A 407 -5.62 29.80 -4.39
C PRO A 407 -6.13 28.39 -4.01
N GLU A 408 -6.16 27.47 -4.98
CA GLU A 408 -6.49 26.05 -4.75
C GLU A 408 -5.47 25.33 -3.85
N GLU A 409 -4.21 25.80 -3.82
CA GLU A 409 -3.12 25.19 -3.05
C GLU A 409 -2.91 25.84 -1.68
N MET A 410 -3.39 27.08 -1.45
CA MET A 410 -3.18 27.84 -0.20
C MET A 410 -3.93 27.30 1.02
N ARG A 411 -4.84 26.33 0.87
CA ARG A 411 -5.85 25.98 1.89
C ARG A 411 -6.02 24.48 2.09
N MET A 412 -4.91 23.76 2.07
CA MET A 412 -4.93 22.33 2.37
C MET A 412 -5.16 22.12 3.88
N PRO A 413 -6.03 21.19 4.29
CA PRO A 413 -6.21 20.87 5.70
C PRO A 413 -4.94 20.25 6.29
N PRO A 414 -4.69 20.41 7.60
CA PRO A 414 -3.56 19.80 8.32
C PRO A 414 -3.59 18.27 8.34
N THR A 415 -4.78 17.73 8.10
CA THR A 415 -5.10 16.33 8.08
C THR A 415 -5.53 15.91 6.68
N ALA A 416 -5.54 14.62 6.40
CA ALA A 416 -6.13 14.05 5.19
C ALA A 416 -7.23 13.07 5.59
N THR A 417 -8.41 13.20 4.99
CA THR A 417 -9.52 12.26 5.21
C THR A 417 -9.52 11.18 4.14
N VAL A 418 -9.56 9.92 4.58
CA VAL A 418 -9.69 8.72 3.75
C VAL A 418 -10.80 7.83 4.29
N ARG A 419 -11.15 6.77 3.56
CA ARG A 419 -12.11 5.74 4.00
C ARG A 419 -11.41 4.45 4.35
N VAL A 420 -11.82 3.86 5.47
CA VAL A 420 -11.34 2.57 5.98
C VAL A 420 -12.53 1.75 6.48
N ALA A 421 -12.35 0.45 6.68
CA ALA A 421 -13.30 -0.37 7.39
C ALA A 421 -12.94 -0.37 8.89
N ALA A 422 -13.91 -0.04 9.74
CA ALA A 422 -13.80 -0.15 11.19
C ALA A 422 -14.56 -1.39 11.66
N LYS A 423 -13.81 -2.39 12.16
CA LYS A 423 -14.38 -3.62 12.73
C LYS A 423 -14.43 -3.47 14.25
N LEU A 424 -15.62 -3.67 14.80
CA LEU A 424 -15.92 -3.64 16.23
C LEU A 424 -16.19 -5.05 16.72
N SER A 425 -15.88 -5.32 17.99
CA SER A 425 -16.07 -6.58 18.70
C SER A 425 -17.29 -6.51 19.63
N SER A 426 -18.00 -7.62 19.76
CA SER A 426 -18.98 -7.80 20.84
C SER A 426 -18.31 -7.85 22.21
N GLU A 427 -19.05 -7.46 23.26
CA GLU A 427 -18.57 -7.48 24.65
C GLU A 427 -18.07 -8.87 25.05
N GLY A 428 -16.92 -8.90 25.75
CA GLY A 428 -16.31 -10.13 26.26
C GLY A 428 -15.59 -10.99 25.22
N ASP A 429 -15.57 -10.60 23.94
CA ASP A 429 -14.88 -11.36 22.90
C ASP A 429 -13.43 -10.91 22.66
N ASN A 430 -12.52 -11.88 22.60
CA ASN A 430 -11.11 -11.70 22.28
C ASN A 430 -10.80 -11.90 20.79
N HIS A 431 -11.80 -12.21 19.95
CA HIS A 431 -11.61 -12.48 18.53
C HIS A 431 -10.89 -11.35 17.80
N LEU A 432 -11.30 -10.11 18.05
CA LEU A 432 -10.73 -8.95 17.37
C LEU A 432 -9.26 -8.71 17.76
N LYS A 433 -8.92 -8.97 19.02
CA LYS A 433 -7.55 -8.91 19.53
C LYS A 433 -6.67 -9.97 18.88
N ALA A 434 -7.17 -11.21 18.78
CA ALA A 434 -6.46 -12.29 18.10
C ALA A 434 -6.30 -12.00 16.59
N GLU A 435 -7.30 -11.39 15.96
CA GLU A 435 -7.23 -10.98 14.56
C GLU A 435 -6.16 -9.90 14.33
N ALA A 436 -6.10 -8.90 15.20
CA ALA A 436 -5.06 -7.87 15.18
C ALA A 436 -3.65 -8.48 15.33
N GLN A 437 -3.47 -9.41 16.28
CA GLN A 437 -2.21 -10.12 16.48
C GLN A 437 -1.76 -10.87 15.22
N ASN A 438 -2.69 -11.51 14.52
CA ASN A 438 -2.41 -12.18 13.25
C ASN A 438 -1.96 -11.19 12.17
N TYR A 439 -2.64 -10.05 12.01
CA TYR A 439 -2.22 -9.02 11.04
C TYR A 439 -0.82 -8.48 11.33
N GLU A 440 -0.49 -8.27 12.60
CA GLU A 440 0.85 -7.84 13.03
C GLU A 440 1.92 -8.93 12.83
N GLY A 441 1.54 -10.22 12.91
CA GLY A 441 2.43 -11.35 12.69
C GLY A 441 2.60 -11.78 11.22
N PHE A 442 1.67 -11.42 10.33
CA PHE A 442 1.72 -11.85 8.93
C PHE A 442 2.88 -11.25 8.15
N PRO A 443 3.58 -12.01 7.30
CA PRO A 443 4.70 -11.47 6.52
C PRO A 443 4.23 -10.37 5.56
N LEU A 444 5.09 -9.38 5.28
CA LEU A 444 4.70 -8.18 4.50
C LEU A 444 4.09 -8.49 3.13
N PHE A 445 4.55 -9.55 2.45
CA PHE A 445 4.06 -9.89 1.12
C PHE A 445 2.57 -10.27 1.10
N PHE A 446 1.96 -10.58 2.24
CA PHE A 446 0.51 -10.76 2.35
C PHE A 446 -0.29 -9.52 2.02
N PHE A 447 0.27 -8.36 2.31
CA PHE A 447 -0.36 -7.05 2.12
C PHE A 447 0.00 -6.44 0.77
N GLN A 448 0.95 -7.03 0.05
CA GLN A 448 1.53 -6.46 -1.16
C GLN A 448 1.00 -7.15 -2.41
N HIS A 449 0.77 -6.36 -3.46
CA HIS A 449 0.58 -6.89 -4.80
C HIS A 449 1.94 -7.01 -5.49
N TRP A 450 2.13 -8.04 -6.29
CA TRP A 450 3.39 -8.29 -6.99
C TRP A 450 3.15 -8.49 -8.49
N SER A 451 4.12 -8.09 -9.29
CA SER A 451 4.07 -8.26 -10.74
C SER A 451 4.18 -9.72 -11.14
N GLY A 452 3.55 -10.06 -12.25
CA GLY A 452 3.59 -11.39 -12.83
C GLY A 452 2.56 -12.35 -12.27
N PHE A 453 2.80 -13.63 -12.50
CA PHE A 453 1.90 -14.73 -12.19
C PHE A 453 2.68 -15.84 -11.48
N VAL A 454 1.96 -16.72 -10.80
CA VAL A 454 2.49 -17.96 -10.22
C VAL A 454 1.58 -19.12 -10.58
N ILE A 455 2.09 -20.35 -10.60
CA ILE A 455 1.26 -21.55 -10.55
C ILE A 455 1.32 -22.09 -9.13
N PRO A 456 0.29 -21.83 -8.29
CA PRO A 456 0.20 -22.45 -6.99
C PRO A 456 0.24 -23.96 -7.15
N GLN A 457 0.86 -24.65 -6.21
CA GLN A 457 0.86 -26.12 -6.22
C GLN A 457 -0.61 -26.63 -6.27
N GLY A 458 -0.83 -27.77 -6.93
CA GLY A 458 -2.19 -28.30 -7.13
C GLY A 458 -3.06 -27.52 -8.13
N ASN A 459 -2.62 -26.36 -8.61
CA ASN A 459 -3.24 -25.65 -9.72
C ASN A 459 -2.48 -25.95 -11.02
N SER A 460 -3.17 -25.84 -12.16
CA SER A 460 -2.59 -26.00 -13.50
C SER A 460 -2.52 -24.68 -14.27
N PHE A 461 -3.06 -23.59 -13.69
CA PHE A 461 -3.21 -22.31 -14.34
C PHE A 461 -2.42 -21.23 -13.60
N PRO A 462 -1.72 -20.33 -14.33
CA PRO A 462 -1.05 -19.20 -13.71
C PRO A 462 -2.07 -18.20 -13.15
N VAL A 463 -1.91 -17.80 -11.89
CA VAL A 463 -2.76 -16.79 -11.23
C VAL A 463 -1.93 -15.54 -10.89
N PRO A 464 -2.52 -14.33 -10.92
CA PRO A 464 -1.82 -13.12 -10.53
C PRO A 464 -1.34 -13.18 -9.07
N VAL A 465 -0.18 -12.58 -8.78
CA VAL A 465 0.35 -12.50 -7.41
C VAL A 465 -0.24 -11.29 -6.69
N GLY A 466 -1.43 -11.44 -6.12
CA GLY A 466 -2.12 -10.39 -5.37
C GLY A 466 -1.88 -10.44 -3.86
N ALA A 467 -2.11 -9.32 -3.18
CA ALA A 467 -2.21 -9.30 -1.73
C ALA A 467 -3.35 -10.22 -1.25
N ILE A 468 -3.07 -11.05 -0.26
CA ILE A 468 -3.99 -12.04 0.31
C ILE A 468 -4.83 -11.40 1.41
N THR A 469 -4.22 -10.53 2.22
CA THR A 469 -4.86 -9.91 3.36
C THR A 469 -5.13 -8.43 3.10
N PRO A 470 -6.16 -7.85 3.74
CA PRO A 470 -6.36 -6.42 3.70
C PRO A 470 -5.20 -5.68 4.35
N GLN A 471 -4.97 -4.44 3.93
CA GLN A 471 -4.12 -3.52 4.68
C GLN A 471 -4.62 -3.39 6.14
N TYR A 472 -3.67 -3.32 7.08
CA TYR A 472 -3.91 -3.16 8.51
C TYR A 472 -3.54 -1.74 8.93
N TYR A 473 -4.48 -1.04 9.60
CA TYR A 473 -4.32 0.36 10.03
C TYR A 473 -4.37 0.53 11.55
N GLY A 474 -4.22 -0.57 12.29
CA GLY A 474 -4.05 -0.58 13.73
C GLY A 474 -5.25 -1.16 14.49
N TYR A 475 -4.95 -1.61 15.70
CA TYR A 475 -5.91 -2.08 16.69
C TYR A 475 -5.90 -1.13 17.89
N TYR A 476 -7.05 -0.51 18.13
CA TYR A 476 -7.20 0.57 19.10
C TYR A 476 -8.13 0.12 20.21
N VAL A 477 -7.69 0.31 21.45
CA VAL A 477 -8.48 0.00 22.65
C VAL A 477 -8.92 1.28 23.33
N PHE A 478 -10.13 1.26 23.89
CA PHE A 478 -10.68 2.41 24.60
C PHE A 478 -9.76 2.80 25.76
N ASP A 479 -9.44 4.08 25.86
CA ASP A 479 -8.55 4.59 26.90
C ASP A 479 -9.38 4.97 28.12
N THR A 480 -9.43 4.10 29.12
CA THR A 480 -10.18 4.35 30.37
C THR A 480 -9.44 5.27 31.33
N ALA A 481 -8.16 5.58 31.06
CA ALA A 481 -7.29 6.33 31.95
C ALA A 481 -7.30 7.84 31.66
N ILE A 482 -8.39 8.36 31.10
CA ILE A 482 -8.52 9.80 30.86
C ILE A 482 -8.66 10.47 32.24
N ASP A 483 -7.62 11.18 32.65
CA ASP A 483 -7.68 12.09 33.80
C ASP A 483 -8.86 13.05 33.60
N GLU A 484 -9.67 13.27 34.64
CA GLU A 484 -10.82 14.19 34.63
C GLU A 484 -10.42 15.63 34.19
N ASP A 485 -9.13 15.95 34.25
CA ASP A 485 -8.53 17.23 33.85
C ASP A 485 -8.15 17.32 32.34
N ASP A 486 -8.33 16.27 31.51
CA ASP A 486 -8.05 16.35 30.07
C ASP A 486 -9.11 17.23 29.36
N PRO A 487 -8.74 18.36 28.73
CA PRO A 487 -9.69 19.27 28.08
C PRO A 487 -10.45 18.66 26.89
N ILE A 488 -10.07 17.46 26.42
CA ILE A 488 -10.82 16.71 25.41
C ILE A 488 -12.02 15.97 26.03
N ALA A 489 -12.00 15.75 27.36
CA ALA A 489 -12.96 14.95 28.12
C ALA A 489 -14.15 15.72 28.67
N GLU A 490 -14.43 16.95 28.18
CA GLU A 490 -15.50 17.82 28.69
C GLU A 490 -16.92 17.31 28.41
N GLY A 491 -17.32 16.23 29.07
CA GLY A 491 -18.71 16.01 29.36
C GLY A 491 -18.93 14.91 30.40
N PRO A 492 -20.08 14.93 31.08
CA PRO A 492 -20.41 14.00 32.17
C PRO A 492 -20.58 12.58 31.65
N LEU A 493 -19.81 11.61 32.16
CA LEU A 493 -20.08 10.19 31.92
C LEU A 493 -21.55 9.91 32.33
N PRO A 494 -22.31 9.11 31.58
CA PRO A 494 -23.62 8.70 32.06
C PRO A 494 -23.42 7.91 33.35
N GLU A 495 -23.82 8.49 34.48
CA GLU A 495 -23.99 7.79 35.74
C GLU A 495 -25.13 6.79 35.55
N VAL A 496 -24.78 5.51 35.37
CA VAL A 496 -25.76 4.43 35.38
C VAL A 496 -25.76 3.89 36.80
N GLU A 497 -26.66 4.41 37.63
CA GLU A 497 -26.91 3.89 38.97
C GLU A 497 -27.51 2.48 38.85
N ASP A 498 -26.66 1.46 38.86
CA ASP A 498 -27.11 0.08 39.04
C ASP A 498 -27.57 -0.13 40.50
N GLU A 499 -28.69 -0.82 40.71
CA GLU A 499 -29.32 -1.06 42.03
C GLU A 499 -28.44 -1.80 43.06
N GLU A 500 -27.22 -2.21 42.69
CA GLU A 500 -26.22 -2.86 43.57
C GLU A 500 -24.97 -1.99 43.87
N GLY A 501 -24.92 -0.72 43.41
CA GLY A 501 -23.97 0.28 43.93
C GLY A 501 -22.53 0.20 43.42
N GLU A 502 -22.25 -0.53 42.33
CA GLU A 502 -20.98 -0.43 41.60
C GLU A 502 -21.24 0.19 40.21
N ASP A 503 -20.70 1.38 39.97
CA ASP A 503 -20.75 2.05 38.66
C ASP A 503 -20.04 1.20 37.61
N LYS A 504 -20.79 0.39 36.85
CA LYS A 504 -20.23 -0.33 35.70
C LYS A 504 -19.97 0.65 34.58
N VAL A 505 -18.69 0.85 34.27
CA VAL A 505 -18.27 1.58 33.07
C VAL A 505 -18.91 0.91 31.85
N PRO A 506 -19.69 1.63 31.02
CA PRO A 506 -20.33 1.04 29.86
C PRO A 506 -19.27 0.47 28.91
N TYR A 507 -19.54 -0.72 28.37
CA TYR A 507 -18.64 -1.39 27.44
C TYR A 507 -18.42 -0.53 26.18
N ARG A 508 -17.15 -0.37 25.78
CA ARG A 508 -16.74 0.27 24.53
C ARG A 508 -15.86 -0.69 23.75
N SER A 509 -16.29 -1.06 22.55
CA SER A 509 -15.58 -2.03 21.71
C SER A 509 -14.19 -1.53 21.33
N ALA A 510 -13.20 -2.43 21.36
CA ALA A 510 -11.96 -2.21 20.62
C ALA A 510 -12.25 -2.04 19.12
N ILE A 511 -11.39 -1.30 18.42
CA ILE A 511 -11.56 -0.95 17.01
C ILE A 511 -10.37 -1.47 16.22
N LEU A 512 -10.65 -2.33 15.26
CA LEU A 512 -9.68 -2.77 14.26
C LEU A 512 -9.91 -2.00 12.97
N LEU A 513 -8.92 -1.20 12.57
CA LEU A 513 -8.96 -0.44 11.32
C LEU A 513 -8.26 -1.24 10.21
N MET A 514 -8.93 -1.38 9.08
CA MET A 514 -8.44 -2.17 7.95
C MET A 514 -8.90 -1.61 6.60
N GLU A 515 -8.29 -2.10 5.52
CA GLU A 515 -8.68 -1.80 4.14
C GLU A 515 -10.18 -2.03 3.92
N LEU A 516 -10.84 -1.16 3.14
CA LEU A 516 -12.20 -1.40 2.68
C LEU A 516 -12.18 -2.39 1.49
N CYS A 517 -12.32 -3.68 1.78
CA CYS A 517 -11.95 -4.78 0.86
C CYS A 517 -12.95 -5.11 -0.27
N GLY A 518 -14.06 -4.40 -0.37
CA GLY A 518 -15.11 -4.68 -1.36
C GLY A 518 -16.22 -5.58 -0.83
N GLU A 519 -16.74 -6.44 -1.69
CA GLU A 519 -17.95 -7.23 -1.43
C GLU A 519 -17.62 -8.72 -1.26
N PRO A 520 -18.33 -9.43 -0.36
CA PRO A 520 -18.28 -10.89 -0.29
C PRO A 520 -18.48 -11.54 -1.65
N ILE A 521 -17.69 -12.57 -1.95
CA ILE A 521 -17.84 -13.33 -3.20
C ILE A 521 -19.18 -14.09 -3.22
N ASP A 522 -19.73 -14.31 -4.41
CA ASP A 522 -20.65 -15.42 -4.65
C ASP A 522 -19.85 -16.65 -5.11
N ALA A 523 -19.88 -17.75 -4.35
CA ALA A 523 -19.19 -19.00 -4.68
C ALA A 523 -19.64 -19.56 -6.04
N LYS A 524 -20.87 -19.25 -6.48
CA LYS A 524 -21.37 -19.63 -7.80
C LYS A 524 -20.73 -18.84 -8.94
N GLU A 525 -20.15 -17.69 -8.63
CA GLU A 525 -19.50 -16.80 -9.59
C GLU A 525 -17.98 -16.98 -9.65
N LEU A 526 -17.40 -17.79 -8.75
CA LEU A 526 -15.97 -18.06 -8.74
C LEU A 526 -15.54 -18.82 -10.00
N SER A 527 -14.36 -18.44 -10.48
CA SER A 527 -13.60 -19.10 -11.53
C SER A 527 -12.48 -19.96 -10.94
N LEU A 528 -11.80 -20.74 -11.78
CA LEU A 528 -10.64 -21.54 -11.37
C LEU A 528 -9.46 -20.69 -10.89
N ASP A 529 -9.40 -19.40 -11.24
CA ASP A 529 -8.31 -18.49 -10.88
C ASP A 529 -8.41 -18.01 -9.41
N ASP A 530 -9.48 -18.31 -8.69
CA ASP A 530 -9.82 -17.68 -7.41
C ASP A 530 -9.37 -18.50 -6.16
N SER A 531 -8.47 -19.47 -6.31
CA SER A 531 -7.96 -20.32 -5.20
C SER A 531 -6.71 -19.74 -4.51
N ALA A 532 -6.68 -19.73 -3.17
CA ALA A 532 -5.53 -19.28 -2.36
C ALA A 532 -5.03 -20.41 -1.41
N GLY A 533 -3.73 -20.46 -1.11
CA GLY A 533 -3.05 -21.57 -0.43
C GLY A 533 -2.82 -21.46 1.09
N TRP A 534 -3.75 -20.91 1.89
CA TRP A 534 -3.60 -20.70 3.34
C TRP A 534 -4.65 -21.37 4.25
N MET A 535 -4.23 -21.97 5.36
CA MET A 535 -5.14 -22.61 6.33
C MET A 535 -5.92 -21.58 7.17
N HIS A 536 -7.11 -21.19 6.71
CA HIS A 536 -8.00 -20.30 7.44
C HIS A 536 -9.01 -21.13 8.27
N HIS A 537 -9.01 -21.01 9.60
CA HIS A 537 -9.90 -21.81 10.46
C HIS A 537 -11.37 -21.31 10.47
N SER A 538 -11.67 -20.26 9.69
CA SER A 538 -13.01 -19.65 9.51
C SER A 538 -13.31 -19.45 8.01
N ILE A 539 -13.15 -20.48 7.16
CA ILE A 539 -13.47 -20.36 5.72
C ILE A 539 -14.98 -20.37 5.52
N TYR A 540 -15.58 -19.20 5.70
CA TYR A 540 -16.90 -18.90 5.18
C TYR A 540 -16.74 -18.09 3.90
N GLN A 541 -17.61 -18.34 2.92
CA GLN A 541 -17.64 -17.58 1.66
C GLN A 541 -17.67 -16.06 1.90
N ARG A 542 -18.34 -15.61 2.97
CA ARG A 542 -18.39 -14.18 3.36
C ARG A 542 -17.03 -13.57 3.74
N ASN A 543 -16.07 -14.42 4.10
CA ASN A 543 -14.72 -14.02 4.52
C ASN A 543 -13.75 -13.93 3.34
N ILE A 544 -14.20 -14.27 2.13
CA ILE A 544 -13.49 -13.99 0.89
C ILE A 544 -14.23 -12.83 0.22
N VAL A 545 -13.54 -11.72 0.05
CA VAL A 545 -14.10 -10.50 -0.51
C VAL A 545 -13.33 -10.15 -1.76
N ARG A 546 -14.02 -9.54 -2.72
CA ARG A 546 -13.42 -9.09 -3.98
C ARG A 546 -13.70 -7.62 -4.20
N LYS A 547 -12.74 -6.96 -4.84
CA LYS A 547 -12.87 -5.59 -5.32
C LYS A 547 -12.37 -5.47 -6.76
N PRO A 548 -12.89 -4.51 -7.53
CA PRO A 548 -12.39 -4.26 -8.87
C PRO A 548 -10.90 -3.89 -8.89
N GLY A 549 -10.23 -4.24 -9.99
CA GLY A 549 -8.81 -4.04 -10.24
C GLY A 549 -8.52 -3.57 -11.67
N PRO A 550 -7.22 -3.51 -12.06
CA PRO A 550 -6.07 -3.81 -11.21
C PRO A 550 -5.85 -2.71 -10.15
N ILE A 551 -5.12 -3.00 -9.07
CA ILE A 551 -5.02 -2.08 -7.92
C ILE A 551 -4.34 -0.74 -8.22
N HIS A 552 -3.46 -0.72 -9.23
CA HIS A 552 -2.74 0.47 -9.68
C HIS A 552 -3.54 1.32 -10.68
N ALA A 553 -4.74 0.89 -11.07
CA ALA A 553 -5.64 1.65 -11.93
C ALA A 553 -6.49 2.63 -11.12
N SER A 554 -6.94 3.72 -11.75
CA SER A 554 -7.77 4.72 -11.05
C SER A 554 -9.10 4.11 -10.58
N PRO A 555 -9.75 4.65 -9.53
CA PRO A 555 -11.07 4.19 -9.13
C PRO A 555 -12.10 4.17 -10.27
N GLU A 556 -12.07 5.14 -11.19
CA GLU A 556 -12.99 5.14 -12.35
C GLU A 556 -12.67 4.02 -13.33
N GLU A 557 -11.39 3.77 -13.61
CA GLU A 557 -10.96 2.67 -14.49
C GLU A 557 -11.33 1.32 -13.90
N ARG A 558 -11.11 1.12 -12.59
CA ARG A 558 -11.51 -0.09 -11.87
C ARG A 558 -13.03 -0.30 -11.92
N LEU A 559 -13.82 0.75 -11.74
CA LEU A 559 -15.28 0.69 -11.88
C LEU A 559 -15.72 0.39 -13.32
N ALA A 560 -15.00 0.90 -14.32
CA ALA A 560 -15.26 0.55 -15.71
C ALA A 560 -14.92 -0.92 -15.99
N ASN A 561 -13.80 -1.42 -15.44
CA ASN A 561 -13.37 -2.81 -15.56
C ASN A 561 -14.34 -3.78 -14.89
N SER A 562 -14.90 -3.42 -13.72
CA SER A 562 -15.91 -4.25 -13.06
C SER A 562 -17.17 -4.44 -13.89
N LYS A 563 -17.51 -3.48 -14.75
CA LYS A 563 -18.68 -3.56 -15.64
C LYS A 563 -18.41 -4.30 -16.94
N LYS A 564 -17.14 -4.45 -17.33
CA LYS A 564 -16.77 -5.20 -18.54
C LYS A 564 -17.16 -6.67 -18.37
N TYR A 565 -17.59 -7.28 -19.47
CA TYR A 565 -17.96 -8.71 -19.53
C TYR A 565 -19.02 -9.14 -18.50
N GLY A 566 -19.96 -8.23 -18.17
CA GLY A 566 -21.10 -8.53 -17.31
C GLY A 566 -20.73 -8.80 -15.84
N GLY A 567 -19.75 -8.08 -15.28
CA GLY A 567 -19.31 -8.33 -13.90
C GLY A 567 -18.20 -9.38 -13.79
N LYS A 568 -17.81 -10.01 -14.90
CA LYS A 568 -16.78 -11.07 -14.95
C LYS A 568 -15.48 -10.57 -15.57
N GLY A 569 -15.15 -9.29 -15.34
CA GLY A 569 -13.90 -8.69 -15.82
C GLY A 569 -12.66 -9.44 -15.31
N ASP A 570 -11.54 -9.30 -16.03
CA ASP A 570 -10.28 -10.05 -15.77
C ASP A 570 -9.51 -9.59 -14.53
N ASP A 571 -9.89 -8.43 -13.98
CA ASP A 571 -9.10 -7.73 -12.99
C ASP A 571 -9.89 -7.63 -11.68
N TRP A 572 -10.05 -8.75 -10.98
CA TRP A 572 -10.53 -8.76 -9.60
C TRP A 572 -9.35 -8.91 -8.65
N ASN A 573 -9.38 -8.16 -7.55
CA ASN A 573 -8.48 -8.36 -6.42
C ASN A 573 -9.28 -9.01 -5.30
N PHE A 574 -8.76 -10.11 -4.76
CA PHE A 574 -9.37 -10.82 -3.66
C PHE A 574 -8.65 -10.50 -2.35
N ARG A 575 -9.38 -10.59 -1.24
CA ARG A 575 -8.86 -10.57 0.12
C ARG A 575 -9.53 -11.69 0.91
N ILE A 576 -8.77 -12.24 1.85
CA ILE A 576 -9.29 -13.05 2.94
C ILE A 576 -9.34 -12.14 4.18
N ILE A 577 -10.43 -12.21 4.93
CA ILE A 577 -10.66 -11.46 6.17
C ILE A 577 -11.08 -12.43 7.29
N ASP A 578 -11.23 -11.93 8.53
CA ASP A 578 -11.74 -12.69 9.69
C ASP A 578 -10.73 -13.69 10.26
N PHE A 579 -9.51 -13.20 10.53
CA PHE A 579 -8.42 -14.04 11.02
C PHE A 579 -8.43 -14.29 12.53
N GLY A 580 -9.43 -13.88 13.31
CA GLY A 580 -9.36 -14.02 14.78
C GLY A 580 -9.42 -15.45 15.31
N ARG A 581 -9.77 -16.43 14.46
CA ARG A 581 -9.64 -17.87 14.76
C ARG A 581 -8.44 -18.53 14.09
N SER A 582 -7.70 -17.80 13.28
CA SER A 582 -6.47 -18.31 12.68
C SER A 582 -5.41 -18.38 13.76
N CYS A 583 -4.63 -19.46 13.76
CA CYS A 583 -3.48 -19.62 14.64
C CYS A 583 -2.25 -19.92 13.78
N ASN A 584 -1.11 -19.41 14.22
CA ASN A 584 0.16 -19.87 13.70
C ASN A 584 0.51 -21.15 14.46
N ASN A 585 0.65 -22.29 13.76
CA ASN A 585 1.00 -23.57 14.39
C ASN A 585 2.32 -23.53 15.18
N ARG A 586 3.17 -22.53 14.93
CA ARG A 586 4.43 -22.31 15.65
C ARG A 586 4.26 -21.47 16.93
N ASP A 587 3.16 -20.74 17.08
CA ASP A 587 2.89 -19.88 18.23
C ASP A 587 1.90 -20.54 19.20
N LYS A 588 2.45 -21.22 20.20
CA LYS A 588 1.66 -21.87 21.26
C LYS A 588 1.08 -20.88 22.27
N GLU A 589 1.54 -19.63 22.29
CA GLU A 589 1.01 -18.57 23.18
C GLU A 589 -0.19 -17.84 22.57
N HIS A 590 -0.59 -18.19 21.34
CA HIS A 590 -1.65 -17.51 20.61
C HIS A 590 -3.01 -17.66 21.34
N PRO A 591 -3.82 -16.58 21.51
CA PRO A 591 -5.05 -16.61 22.33
C PRO A 591 -6.13 -17.61 21.88
N CYS A 592 -6.09 -18.04 20.61
CA CYS A 592 -7.01 -19.02 20.06
C CYS A 592 -6.43 -20.45 19.98
N TYR A 593 -5.22 -20.69 20.50
CA TYR A 593 -4.61 -22.02 20.51
C TYR A 593 -5.33 -22.93 21.51
N ASP A 594 -6.09 -23.89 20.99
CA ASP A 594 -6.69 -24.99 21.75
C ASP A 594 -6.21 -26.33 21.18
N GLU A 595 -5.43 -27.07 21.98
CA GLU A 595 -4.88 -28.39 21.58
C GLU A 595 -5.96 -29.39 21.18
N SER A 596 -7.18 -29.27 21.70
CA SER A 596 -8.29 -30.17 21.35
C SER A 596 -8.83 -29.90 19.94
N TYR A 597 -8.89 -28.62 19.53
CA TYR A 597 -9.43 -28.20 18.23
C TYR A 597 -8.49 -28.51 17.05
N ALA A 598 -7.18 -28.55 17.31
CA ALA A 598 -6.16 -28.93 16.35
C ALA A 598 -6.27 -30.41 15.92
N ARG A 599 -6.83 -31.29 16.77
CA ARG A 599 -7.00 -32.73 16.46
C ARG A 599 -8.25 -33.02 15.63
N ASP A 600 -9.37 -32.32 15.88
CA ASP A 600 -10.65 -32.62 15.24
C ASP A 600 -10.79 -32.09 13.81
N THR A 601 -10.03 -31.06 13.44
CA THR A 601 -10.12 -30.42 12.12
C THR A 601 -9.56 -31.28 10.97
N TRP A 602 -8.80 -32.33 11.28
CA TRP A 602 -8.18 -33.22 10.28
C TRP A 602 -9.11 -34.35 9.77
N GLY A 603 -10.26 -34.61 10.41
CA GLY A 603 -11.13 -35.75 10.11
C GLY A 603 -12.17 -35.55 8.99
N GLU A 604 -13.07 -34.55 9.11
CA GLU A 604 -14.30 -34.48 8.27
C GLU A 604 -14.39 -33.29 7.30
N ARG A 605 -13.62 -32.21 7.46
CA ARG A 605 -13.73 -31.02 6.59
C ARG A 605 -12.87 -31.08 5.31
N GLY A 606 -12.18 -32.19 5.04
CA GLY A 606 -11.10 -32.35 4.04
C GLY A 606 -11.34 -31.90 2.59
N LYS A 607 -12.57 -31.66 2.12
CA LYS A 607 -12.85 -31.31 0.70
C LYS A 607 -12.62 -29.83 0.36
N LEU A 608 -13.07 -28.90 1.19
CA LEU A 608 -12.73 -27.47 1.04
C LEU A 608 -11.27 -27.22 1.47
N TRP A 609 -10.78 -28.06 2.38
CA TRP A 609 -9.42 -28.01 2.92
C TRP A 609 -8.36 -28.41 1.88
N LYS A 610 -8.62 -29.43 1.04
CA LYS A 610 -7.75 -29.76 -0.11
C LYS A 610 -7.63 -28.65 -1.15
N TRP A 611 -8.54 -27.67 -1.17
CA TRP A 611 -8.53 -26.56 -2.13
C TRP A 611 -7.68 -25.37 -1.64
N ILE A 612 -7.43 -25.25 -0.33
CA ILE A 612 -6.77 -24.09 0.28
C ILE A 612 -5.48 -24.47 1.03
N THR A 613 -5.24 -25.74 1.38
CA THR A 613 -3.95 -26.14 1.96
C THR A 613 -2.96 -26.52 0.87
N LEU A 614 -1.93 -25.69 0.69
CA LEU A 614 -0.69 -26.13 0.09
C LEU A 614 0.30 -26.51 1.17
N ASN A 615 0.69 -27.78 1.15
CA ASN A 615 1.66 -28.35 2.07
C ASN A 615 2.94 -27.51 2.02
N LEU A 616 3.23 -26.75 3.09
CA LEU A 616 4.62 -26.61 3.48
C LEU A 616 5.14 -28.05 3.66
N PRO A 617 6.31 -28.41 3.10
CA PRO A 617 6.88 -29.72 3.35
C PRO A 617 6.92 -29.92 4.87
N PRO A 618 6.44 -31.06 5.40
CA PRO A 618 6.68 -31.41 6.78
C PRO A 618 8.18 -31.61 6.91
N GLU A 619 8.85 -30.59 7.43
CA GLU A 619 10.20 -30.63 8.00
C GLU A 619 11.28 -31.29 7.12
N TYR A 620 12.07 -30.43 6.47
CA TYR A 620 13.53 -30.55 6.59
C TYR A 620 14.01 -29.52 7.60
#